data_AF-A0A2E7TJJ0-F1
#
_entry.id   AF-A0A2E7TJJ0-F1
#
_cell.length_a   1.000
_cell.length_b   1.000
_cell.length_c   1.000
_cell.angle_alpha   90.00
_cell.angle_beta   90.00
_cell.angle_gamma   90.00
#
_symmetry.space_group_name_H-M   'P 1'
#
loop_
_entity.id
_entity.type
_entity.pdbx_description
1 polymer ?
#
loop_
_entity_poly.entity_id
_entity_poly.type
_entity_poly.pdbx_seq_one_letter_code
_entity_poly.pdbx_strand_id
1 'polypeptide(L)'
;METLFVLILYINGIAKEHMAYWEDPVIKEWVEMGLPGCLAMKRTLKRQGWHDSEGGRYVCERRVVETRIDWEGKKVIARIIE
;
A
#
# COMPACT_ATOMS: atom_id res chain seq x y z
N MET A 1 13.45 5.48 -9.09
CA MET A 1 12.15 4.89 -9.45
C MET A 1 12.24 3.40 -9.24
N GLU A 2 11.19 2.80 -8.70
CA GLU A 2 11.17 1.38 -8.33
C GLU A 2 9.85 0.74 -8.75
N THR A 3 9.86 -0.55 -9.00
CA THR A 3 8.65 -1.32 -9.30
C THR A 3 8.27 -2.14 -8.07
N LEU A 4 7.14 -1.82 -7.45
CA LEU A 4 6.68 -2.43 -6.20
C LEU A 4 5.26 -2.97 -6.32
N PHE A 5 4.89 -3.91 -5.45
CA PHE A 5 3.48 -4.20 -5.19
C PHE A 5 2.93 -3.19 -4.20
N VAL A 6 1.86 -2.50 -4.59
CA VAL A 6 1.26 -1.40 -3.85
C VAL A 6 -0.19 -1.74 -3.52
N LEU A 7 -0.55 -1.55 -2.26
CA LEU A 7 -1.94 -1.52 -1.83
C LEU A 7 -2.48 -0.11 -2.09
N ILE A 8 -3.44 0.02 -3.00
CA ILE A 8 -4.01 1.32 -3.41
C ILE A 8 -5.49 1.36 -3.02
N LEU A 9 -5.90 2.43 -2.33
CA LEU A 9 -7.30 2.80 -2.15
C LEU A 9 -7.75 3.65 -3.33
N TYR A 10 -8.73 3.16 -4.09
CA TYR A 10 -9.45 3.97 -5.06
C TYR A 10 -10.78 4.41 -4.47
N ILE A 11 -11.10 5.70 -4.59
CA ILE A 11 -12.43 6.26 -4.33
C ILE A 11 -12.94 6.91 -5.61
N ASN A 12 -14.09 6.46 -6.12
CA ASN A 12 -14.66 6.88 -7.41
C ASN A 12 -13.64 6.81 -8.56
N GLY A 13 -12.84 5.74 -8.59
CA GLY A 13 -11.78 5.53 -9.59
C GLY A 13 -10.49 6.35 -9.38
N ILE A 14 -10.44 7.22 -8.37
CA ILE A 14 -9.27 8.06 -8.07
C ILE A 14 -8.45 7.43 -6.95
N ALA A 15 -7.14 7.24 -7.16
CA ALA A 15 -6.22 6.79 -6.12
C ALA A 15 -6.14 7.85 -5.01
N LYS A 16 -6.45 7.46 -3.77
CA LYS A 16 -6.43 8.33 -2.59
C LYS A 16 -5.31 7.99 -1.61
N GLU A 17 -5.05 6.69 -1.44
CA GLU A 17 -4.00 6.20 -0.54
C GLU A 17 -3.22 5.10 -1.23
N HIS A 18 -1.94 5.00 -0.94
CA HIS A 18 -1.06 3.97 -1.48
C HIS A 18 0.06 3.61 -0.50
N MET A 19 0.26 2.31 -0.28
CA MET A 19 1.31 1.80 0.62
C MET A 19 2.03 0.60 -0.02
N ALA A 20 3.35 0.53 0.14
CA ALA A 20 4.17 -0.63 -0.23
C ALA A 20 5.01 -1.17 0.93
N TYR A 21 5.04 -0.45 2.05
CA TYR A 21 5.82 -0.79 3.23
C TYR A 21 4.95 -0.76 4.47
N TRP A 22 5.34 -1.49 5.50
CA TRP A 22 4.66 -1.54 6.78
C TRP A 22 5.66 -1.86 7.90
N GLU A 23 5.28 -1.57 9.13
CA GLU A 23 6.04 -2.01 10.30
C GLU A 23 5.64 -3.45 10.64
N ASP A 24 6.58 -4.38 10.49
CA ASP A 24 6.35 -5.76 10.89
C ASP A 24 6.16 -5.84 12.42
N PRO A 25 5.04 -6.39 12.91
CA PRO A 25 4.70 -6.37 14.32
C PRO A 25 5.57 -7.31 15.15
N VAL A 26 6.24 -8.28 14.52
CA VAL A 26 7.11 -9.27 15.15
C VAL A 26 8.52 -8.72 15.30
N ILE A 27 9.13 -8.27 14.20
CA ILE A 27 10.52 -7.81 14.20
C ILE A 27 10.69 -6.31 14.44
N LYS A 28 9.59 -5.54 14.44
CA LYS A 28 9.59 -4.06 14.64
C LYS A 28 10.42 -3.30 13.61
N GLU A 29 10.57 -3.86 12.41
CA GLU A 29 11.28 -3.24 11.31
C GLU A 29 10.32 -2.81 10.20
N TRP A 30 10.70 -1.75 9.48
CA TRP A 30 9.97 -1.29 8.31
C TRP A 30 10.35 -2.14 7.10
N VAL A 31 9.39 -2.93 6.59
CA VAL A 31 9.65 -3.90 5.53
C VAL A 31 8.71 -3.70 4.35
N GLU A 32 9.15 -4.10 3.16
CA GLU A 32 8.30 -4.12 1.97
C GLU A 32 7.22 -5.20 2.11
N MET A 33 5.99 -4.87 1.74
CA MET A 33 4.87 -5.83 1.79
C MET A 33 5.01 -6.94 0.73
N GLY A 34 5.50 -6.60 -0.46
CA GLY A 34 5.36 -7.45 -1.65
C GLY A 34 3.90 -7.84 -1.94
N LEU A 35 3.69 -8.79 -2.85
CA LEU A 35 2.35 -9.32 -3.11
C LEU A 35 1.72 -10.00 -1.87
N PRO A 36 2.44 -10.88 -1.12
CA PRO A 36 1.85 -11.56 0.02
C PRO A 36 1.39 -10.61 1.13
N GLY A 37 2.21 -9.63 1.49
CA GLY A 37 1.89 -8.61 2.50
C GLY A 37 0.75 -7.71 2.06
N CYS A 38 0.74 -7.29 0.78
CA CYS A 38 -0.36 -6.49 0.24
C CYS A 38 -1.71 -7.23 0.36
N LEU A 39 -1.74 -8.50 -0.05
CA LEU A 39 -2.94 -9.33 0.05
C LEU A 39 -3.34 -9.58 1.51
N ALA A 40 -2.36 -9.77 2.41
CA ALA A 40 -2.62 -9.92 3.84
C ALA A 40 -3.25 -8.66 4.45
N MET A 41 -2.72 -7.49 4.11
CA MET A 41 -3.25 -6.21 4.57
C MET A 41 -4.67 -5.98 4.02
N LYS A 42 -4.90 -6.23 2.72
CA LYS A 42 -6.26 -6.17 2.14
C LYS A 42 -7.25 -7.07 2.89
N ARG A 43 -6.84 -8.30 3.27
CA ARG A 43 -7.67 -9.20 4.08
C ARG A 43 -7.92 -8.65 5.49
N THR A 44 -6.93 -8.03 6.12
CA THR A 44 -7.08 -7.40 7.44
C THR A 44 -8.07 -6.25 7.40
N LEU A 45 -7.96 -5.35 6.43
CA LEU A 45 -8.92 -4.26 6.23
C LEU A 45 -10.35 -4.81 6.06
N LYS A 46 -10.51 -5.88 5.28
CA LYS A 46 -11.81 -6.56 5.15
C LYS A 46 -12.37 -7.10 6.46
N ARG A 47 -11.51 -7.68 7.30
CA ARG A 47 -11.92 -8.15 8.65
C ARG A 47 -12.26 -7.01 9.60
N GLN A 48 -11.68 -5.84 9.41
CA GLN A 48 -11.93 -4.64 10.20
C GLN A 48 -13.17 -3.84 9.72
N GLY A 49 -13.94 -4.38 8.76
CA GLY A 49 -15.19 -3.79 8.30
C GLY A 49 -15.08 -2.97 7.01
N TRP A 50 -13.91 -2.93 6.36
CA TRP A 50 -13.81 -2.37 5.03
C TRP A 50 -14.39 -3.33 3.98
N HIS A 51 -15.31 -2.86 3.16
CA HIS A 51 -15.87 -3.65 2.07
C HIS A 51 -15.73 -2.90 0.75
N ASP A 52 -15.24 -3.60 -0.27
CA ASP A 52 -15.19 -3.06 -1.63
C ASP A 52 -16.64 -2.73 -2.08
N SER A 53 -16.83 -1.53 -2.62
CA SER A 53 -18.08 -1.03 -3.18
C SER A 53 -17.80 -0.38 -4.55
N GLU A 54 -18.85 0.02 -5.27
CA GLU A 54 -18.67 0.78 -6.51
C GLU A 54 -17.88 2.08 -6.30
N GLY A 55 -18.07 2.73 -5.15
CA GLY A 55 -17.42 4.00 -4.83
C GLY A 55 -16.04 3.87 -4.19
N GLY A 56 -15.66 2.71 -3.67
CA GLY A 56 -14.43 2.55 -2.88
C GLY A 56 -13.89 1.13 -2.82
N ARG A 57 -12.63 0.92 -3.21
CA ARG A 57 -11.99 -0.41 -3.15
C ARG A 57 -10.49 -0.34 -2.90
N TYR A 58 -9.97 -1.34 -2.19
CA TYR A 58 -8.53 -1.58 -2.12
C TYR A 58 -8.08 -2.56 -3.20
N VAL A 59 -6.97 -2.26 -3.88
CA VAL A 59 -6.40 -3.14 -4.90
C VAL A 59 -4.91 -3.33 -4.65
N CYS A 60 -4.41 -4.55 -4.86
CA CYS A 60 -2.98 -4.85 -4.89
C CYS A 60 -2.51 -4.88 -6.34
N GLU A 61 -1.67 -3.92 -6.72
CA GLU A 61 -1.19 -3.77 -8.10
C GLU A 61 0.32 -3.60 -8.12
N ARG A 62 0.96 -4.05 -9.20
CA ARG A 62 2.36 -3.71 -9.46
C ARG A 62 2.40 -2.33 -10.11
N ARG A 63 3.11 -1.38 -9.51
CA ARG A 63 3.22 0.01 -9.98
C ARG A 63 4.67 0.45 -10.06
N VAL A 64 4.95 1.39 -10.96
CA VAL A 64 6.20 2.16 -10.94
C VAL A 64 5.99 3.34 -10.01
N VAL A 65 6.84 3.47 -9.00
CA VAL A 65 6.73 4.50 -7.98
C VAL A 65 8.02 5.29 -7.82
N GLU A 66 7.86 6.54 -7.41
CA GLU A 66 8.94 7.31 -6.81
C GLU A 66 8.84 7.14 -5.29
N THR A 67 9.97 6.80 -4.67
CA THR A 67 10.08 6.65 -3.21
C THR A 67 10.94 7.77 -2.64
N ARG A 68 10.67 8.16 -1.40
CA ARG A 68 11.52 9.06 -0.62
C ARG A 68 11.69 8.54 0.79
N ILE A 69 12.69 9.08 1.49
CA ILE A 69 12.80 8.93 2.92
C ILE A 69 11.96 10.03 3.57
N ASP A 70 11.07 9.67 4.48
CA ASP A 70 10.30 10.63 5.27
C ASP A 70 11.11 11.21 6.44
N TRP A 71 10.48 12.02 7.26
CA TRP A 71 11.12 12.67 8.41
C TRP A 71 11.48 11.69 9.54
N GLU A 72 10.92 10.48 9.54
CA GLU A 72 11.24 9.40 10.49
C GLU A 72 12.35 8.47 9.97
N GLY A 73 12.90 8.74 8.78
CA GLY A 73 13.91 7.88 8.15
C GLY A 73 13.31 6.67 7.43
N LYS A 74 11.98 6.61 7.25
CA LYS A 74 11.28 5.49 6.62
C LYS A 74 11.13 5.70 5.12
N LYS A 75 11.27 4.62 4.35
CA LYS A 75 11.00 4.63 2.91
C LYS A 75 9.50 4.63 2.66
N VAL A 76 9.01 5.67 1.99
CA VAL A 76 7.60 5.87 1.66
C VAL A 76 7.41 6.16 0.18
N ILE A 77 6.21 5.90 -0.34
CA ILE A 77 5.84 6.27 -1.71
C ILE A 77 5.61 7.79 -1.76
N ALA A 78 6.37 8.49 -2.58
CA ALA A 78 6.16 9.91 -2.87
C ALA A 78 5.06 10.11 -3.91
N ARG A 79 5.06 9.28 -4.97
CA ARG A 79 4.04 9.29 -6.04
C ARG A 79 4.02 7.99 -6.84
N ILE A 80 2.85 7.64 -7.37
CA ILE A 80 2.69 6.64 -8.43
C ILE A 80 3.02 7.30 -9.78
N ILE A 81 3.83 6.64 -10.60
CA ILE A 81 4.23 7.10 -11.93
C ILE A 81 3.36 6.43 -12.99
N GLU A 82 3.30 5.10 -12.94
CA GLU A 82 2.66 4.21 -13.91
C GLU A 82 2.06 2.99 -13.23
#